data_AF-A0A078GUC2-F1
#
_entry.id   AF-A0A078GUC2-F1
#
_cell.length_a   1.000
_cell.length_b   1.000
_cell.length_c   1.000
_cell.angle_alpha   90.00
_cell.angle_beta   90.00
_cell.angle_gamma   90.00
#
_symmetry.space_group_name_H-M   'P 1'
#
loop_
_entity.id
_entity.type
_entity.pdbx_description
1 polymer ?
#
loop_
_entity_poly.entity_id
_entity_poly.type
_entity_poly.pdbx_seq_one_letter_code
_entity_poly.pdbx_strand_id
1 'polypeptide(L)'
;MANYLAQFQTIKNSCDRIVAAVEDVSDLWPTVKELFEQHQPLKRAVLTNKTRNPVLVENLPVEFILTTDARLRSRFPHEQYLYWFREPYATIVLVTCEDLDEFKNILKPRLKLIVQNDEKEWFIVFVSKAHPSNDQATKNAKKVYAKLEVDFSSKKRERCCKLDIHGPDANFWEDLELKITECIRNTLDRRVQFYEDEIRKLTEQRFMPIWNFCNFFILKESLAFIFEIAHLHEDALREYDELELCYLETGSFLTPVSLSSISVAVKIYGYFAFVNL
;
A
#
# COMPACT_ATOMS: atom_id res chain seq x y z
N MET A 1 24.74 -11.42 -1.74
CA MET A 1 24.90 -9.95 -1.61
C MET A 1 24.64 -9.25 -2.94
N ALA A 2 25.43 -9.49 -4.00
CA ALA A 2 25.17 -8.92 -5.33
C ALA A 2 23.78 -9.29 -5.89
N ASN A 3 23.31 -10.53 -5.71
CA ASN A 3 21.97 -10.95 -6.14
C ASN A 3 20.83 -10.19 -5.44
N TYR A 4 20.95 -9.90 -4.14
CA TYR A 4 19.90 -9.19 -3.39
C TYR A 4 19.78 -7.73 -3.82
N LEU A 5 20.91 -7.06 -4.08
CA LEU A 5 20.95 -5.68 -4.57
C LEU A 5 20.45 -5.57 -6.02
N ALA A 6 20.88 -6.48 -6.90
CA ALA A 6 20.40 -6.53 -8.29
C ALA A 6 18.90 -6.84 -8.37
N GLN A 7 18.41 -7.75 -7.50
CA GLN A 7 16.99 -8.04 -7.35
C GLN A 7 16.24 -6.80 -6.83
N PHE A 8 16.77 -6.11 -5.82
CA PHE A 8 16.20 -4.86 -5.31
C PHE A 8 16.05 -3.81 -6.41
N GLN A 9 17.09 -3.57 -7.21
CA GLN A 9 17.08 -2.64 -8.35
C GLN A 9 16.01 -2.97 -9.37
N THR A 10 15.97 -4.24 -9.77
CA THR A 10 14.99 -4.72 -10.75
C THR A 10 13.57 -4.49 -10.24
N ILE A 11 13.35 -4.73 -8.94
CA ILE A 11 12.06 -4.51 -8.30
C ILE A 11 11.71 -3.02 -8.25
N LYS A 12 12.64 -2.16 -7.80
CA LYS A 12 12.44 -0.71 -7.66
C LYS A 12 11.99 -0.09 -8.99
N ASN A 13 12.69 -0.45 -10.07
CA ASN A 13 12.38 0.01 -11.42
C ASN A 13 11.02 -0.48 -11.95
N SER A 14 10.40 -1.47 -11.30
CA SER A 14 9.09 -2.03 -11.67
C SER A 14 7.96 -1.62 -10.73
N CYS A 15 8.23 -0.81 -9.70
CA CYS A 15 7.31 -0.52 -8.60
C CYS A 15 7.30 0.99 -8.28
N ASP A 16 6.94 1.83 -9.24
CA ASP A 16 6.94 3.29 -9.13
C ASP A 16 5.68 3.86 -8.44
N ARG A 17 4.73 3.00 -8.02
CA ARG A 17 3.41 3.40 -7.50
C ARG A 17 3.01 2.61 -6.27
N ILE A 18 2.15 3.22 -5.46
CA ILE A 18 1.47 2.52 -4.39
C ILE A 18 0.47 1.53 -5.00
N VAL A 19 0.51 0.28 -4.54
CA VAL A 19 -0.42 -0.75 -4.99
C VAL A 19 -1.62 -0.83 -4.04
N ALA A 20 -2.83 -0.78 -4.61
CA ALA A 20 -4.07 -1.17 -3.95
C ALA A 20 -4.60 -2.46 -4.60
N ALA A 21 -4.75 -3.52 -3.80
CA ALA A 21 -5.27 -4.79 -4.28
C ALA A 21 -6.79 -4.76 -4.36
N VAL A 22 -7.35 -5.42 -5.38
CA VAL A 22 -8.79 -5.58 -5.58
C VAL A 22 -9.14 -7.05 -5.40
N GLU A 23 -9.92 -7.34 -4.35
CA GLU A 23 -10.52 -8.65 -4.11
C GLU A 23 -11.92 -8.66 -4.74
N ASP A 24 -12.03 -9.24 -5.92
CA ASP A 24 -13.28 -9.27 -6.68
C ASP A 24 -14.12 -10.50 -6.33
N VAL A 25 -15.06 -10.33 -5.41
CA VAL A 25 -15.88 -11.43 -4.88
C VAL A 25 -17.01 -11.83 -5.83
N SER A 26 -17.44 -10.89 -6.68
CA SER A 26 -18.66 -10.96 -7.49
C SER A 26 -18.45 -10.63 -8.97
N ASP A 27 -17.22 -10.78 -9.48
CA ASP A 27 -16.81 -10.55 -10.88
C ASP A 27 -17.20 -9.15 -11.41
N LEU A 28 -16.95 -8.14 -10.60
CA LEU A 28 -17.30 -6.74 -10.84
C LEU A 28 -16.18 -5.92 -11.48
N TRP A 29 -14.92 -6.33 -11.28
CA TRP A 29 -13.76 -5.56 -11.70
C TRP A 29 -13.76 -5.20 -13.19
N PRO A 30 -14.09 -6.11 -14.14
CA PRO A 30 -14.17 -5.75 -15.55
C PRO A 30 -15.16 -4.61 -15.86
N THR A 31 -16.19 -4.43 -15.01
CA THR A 31 -17.22 -3.39 -15.18
C THR A 31 -16.79 -2.06 -14.58
N VAL A 32 -16.13 -2.08 -13.42
CA VAL A 32 -15.82 -0.85 -12.66
C VAL A 32 -14.38 -0.37 -12.84
N LYS A 33 -13.51 -1.16 -13.44
CA LYS A 33 -12.07 -0.85 -13.58
C LYS A 33 -11.82 0.52 -14.22
N GLU A 34 -12.45 0.80 -15.37
CA GLU A 34 -12.26 2.08 -16.07
C GLU A 34 -12.67 3.28 -15.20
N LEU A 35 -13.71 3.11 -14.39
CA LEU A 35 -14.15 4.17 -13.47
C LEU A 35 -13.09 4.43 -12.38
N PHE A 36 -12.50 3.38 -11.81
CA PHE A 36 -11.41 3.52 -10.84
C PHE A 36 -10.17 4.18 -11.46
N GLU A 37 -9.82 3.82 -12.70
CA GLU A 37 -8.66 4.35 -13.41
C GLU A 37 -8.85 5.83 -13.83
N GLN A 38 -10.08 6.26 -14.13
CA GLN A 38 -10.40 7.66 -14.43
C GLN A 38 -10.22 8.60 -13.21
N HIS A 39 -10.30 8.05 -12.01
CA HIS A 39 -10.13 8.78 -10.74
C HIS A 39 -8.70 8.70 -10.18
N GLN A 40 -7.72 8.44 -11.06
CA GLN A 40 -6.29 8.51 -10.73
C GLN A 40 -5.63 9.79 -11.29
N PRO A 41 -4.58 10.31 -10.64
CA PRO A 41 -4.08 9.94 -9.30
C PRO A 41 -5.06 10.37 -8.19
N LEU A 42 -4.93 9.79 -6.99
CA LEU A 42 -5.69 10.25 -5.82
C LEU A 42 -5.30 11.70 -5.51
N LYS A 43 -6.30 12.58 -5.40
CA LYS A 43 -6.06 14.01 -5.20
C LYS A 43 -6.05 14.33 -3.72
N ARG A 44 -5.14 15.22 -3.31
CA ARG A 44 -5.13 15.81 -1.96
C ARG A 44 -5.09 14.75 -0.84
N ALA A 45 -4.31 13.68 -1.04
CA ALA A 45 -4.16 12.62 -0.06
C ALA A 45 -3.40 13.14 1.17
N VAL A 46 -3.95 12.94 2.37
CA VAL A 46 -3.28 13.32 3.63
C VAL A 46 -2.58 12.12 4.24
N LEU A 47 -1.26 12.08 4.11
CA LEU A 47 -0.38 11.04 4.65
C LEU A 47 0.34 11.54 5.92
N THR A 48 1.07 10.65 6.58
CA THR A 48 1.88 10.96 7.77
C THR A 48 3.35 10.92 7.40
N ASN A 49 4.11 11.97 7.70
CA ASN A 49 5.56 11.96 7.52
C ASN A 49 6.31 11.22 8.63
N LYS A 50 7.63 11.05 8.48
CA LYS A 50 8.48 10.39 9.48
C LYS A 50 8.34 11.00 10.88
N THR A 51 8.16 12.32 10.97
CA THR A 51 7.98 13.06 12.23
C THR A 51 6.56 13.02 12.80
N ARG A 52 5.68 12.16 12.26
CA ARG A 52 4.27 12.00 12.67
C ARG A 52 3.39 13.23 12.43
N ASN A 53 3.81 14.12 11.52
CA ASN A 53 3.01 15.26 11.09
C ASN A 53 2.20 14.91 9.83
N PRO A 54 0.96 15.41 9.70
CA PRO A 54 0.18 15.25 8.49
C PRO A 54 0.80 16.04 7.34
N VAL A 55 0.92 15.42 6.17
CA VAL A 55 1.42 16.03 4.93
C VAL A 55 0.40 15.82 3.82
N LEU A 56 0.08 16.92 3.13
CA LEU A 56 -0.78 16.91 1.96
C LEU A 56 0.03 16.52 0.72
N VAL A 57 -0.37 15.43 0.08
CA VAL A 57 0.16 14.98 -1.20
C VAL A 57 -0.87 15.32 -2.28
N GLU A 58 -0.54 16.27 -3.15
CA GLU A 58 -1.48 16.79 -4.16
C GLU A 58 -1.93 15.72 -5.15
N ASN A 59 -0.98 14.89 -5.61
CA ASN A 59 -1.22 13.80 -6.55
C ASN A 59 -0.50 12.55 -6.05
N LEU A 60 -1.25 11.56 -5.59
CA LEU A 60 -0.73 10.27 -5.15
C LEU A 60 -1.10 9.18 -6.18
N PRO A 61 -0.16 8.71 -7.01
CA PRO A 61 -0.40 7.65 -7.97
C PRO A 61 -0.67 6.32 -7.26
N VAL A 62 -1.80 5.69 -7.57
CA VAL A 62 -2.16 4.37 -7.07
C VAL A 62 -2.42 3.43 -8.24
N GLU A 63 -1.82 2.25 -8.20
CA GLU A 63 -2.10 1.17 -9.13
C GLU A 63 -3.09 0.19 -8.51
N PHE A 64 -4.20 -0.06 -9.21
CA PHE A 64 -5.17 -1.07 -8.81
C PHE A 64 -4.89 -2.40 -9.51
N ILE A 65 -4.67 -3.46 -8.74
CA ILE A 65 -4.35 -4.79 -9.27
C ILE A 65 -5.20 -5.85 -8.57
N LEU A 66 -5.59 -6.92 -9.26
CA LEU A 66 -6.36 -7.98 -8.61
C LEU A 66 -5.50 -8.72 -7.58
N THR A 67 -6.12 -9.23 -6.51
CA THR A 67 -5.45 -10.14 -5.55
C THR A 67 -4.92 -11.42 -6.21
N THR A 68 -5.45 -11.76 -7.39
CA THR A 68 -5.01 -12.87 -8.22
C THR A 68 -3.80 -12.54 -9.13
N ASP A 69 -3.32 -11.29 -9.15
CA ASP A 69 -2.16 -10.87 -9.94
C ASP A 69 -0.90 -11.65 -9.52
N ALA A 70 -0.13 -12.13 -10.51
CA ALA A 70 1.09 -12.91 -10.29
C ALA A 70 2.14 -12.16 -9.45
N ARG A 71 2.13 -10.83 -9.50
CA ARG A 71 3.01 -9.95 -8.70
C ARG A 71 2.79 -10.11 -7.19
N LEU A 72 1.61 -10.55 -6.76
CA LEU A 72 1.26 -10.76 -5.35
C LEU A 72 1.48 -12.21 -4.87
N ARG A 73 1.60 -13.18 -5.80
CA ARG A 73 1.64 -14.62 -5.48
C ARG A 73 3.03 -15.17 -5.14
N SER A 74 4.09 -14.53 -5.61
CA SER A 74 5.45 -15.09 -5.60
C SER A 74 6.37 -14.46 -4.55
N ARG A 75 5.98 -14.50 -3.27
CA ARG A 75 6.77 -13.89 -2.19
C ARG A 75 7.09 -14.90 -1.09
N PHE A 76 8.38 -15.06 -0.80
CA PHE A 76 8.85 -15.88 0.31
C PHE A 76 8.63 -15.13 1.62
N PRO A 77 8.03 -15.75 2.67
CA PRO A 77 7.72 -15.08 3.93
C PRO A 77 8.92 -14.40 4.61
N HIS A 78 10.11 -14.99 4.49
CA HIS A 78 11.33 -14.48 5.13
C HIS A 78 11.88 -13.20 4.46
N GLU A 79 11.57 -12.97 3.18
CA GLU A 79 12.02 -11.78 2.43
C GLU A 79 10.94 -10.69 2.36
N GLN A 80 9.72 -10.98 2.84
CA GLN A 80 8.59 -10.06 2.78
C GLN A 80 8.88 -8.73 3.49
N TYR A 81 9.57 -8.78 4.63
CA TYR A 81 9.91 -7.59 5.41
C TYR A 81 10.95 -6.70 4.71
N LEU A 82 11.84 -7.28 3.89
CA LEU A 82 12.83 -6.51 3.13
C LEU A 82 12.18 -5.75 1.97
N TYR A 83 11.13 -6.32 1.38
CA TYR A 83 10.48 -5.76 0.19
C TYR A 83 9.01 -5.40 0.46
N TRP A 84 8.69 -4.95 1.67
CA TRP A 84 7.31 -4.77 2.11
C TRP A 84 6.58 -3.70 1.29
N PHE A 85 7.31 -2.75 0.71
CA PHE A 85 6.80 -1.76 -0.25
C PHE A 85 6.07 -2.36 -1.47
N ARG A 86 6.33 -3.63 -1.80
CA ARG A 86 5.65 -4.34 -2.90
C ARG A 86 4.27 -4.87 -2.50
N GLU A 87 4.03 -5.03 -1.21
CA GLU A 87 2.76 -5.56 -0.73
C GLU A 87 1.69 -4.47 -0.80
N PRO A 88 0.43 -4.83 -1.11
CA PRO A 88 -0.66 -3.87 -1.21
C PRO A 88 -0.79 -3.00 0.05
N TYR A 89 -1.04 -1.71 -0.15
CA TYR A 89 -1.28 -0.75 0.92
C TYR A 89 -2.75 -0.68 1.33
N ALA A 90 -3.64 -1.12 0.44
CA ALA A 90 -5.06 -1.25 0.68
C ALA A 90 -5.61 -2.48 -0.05
N THR A 91 -6.68 -3.09 0.48
CA THR A 91 -7.44 -4.16 -0.15
C THR A 91 -8.89 -3.71 -0.33
N ILE A 92 -9.32 -3.58 -1.57
CA ILE A 92 -10.65 -3.14 -1.97
C ILE A 92 -11.47 -4.39 -2.26
N VAL A 93 -12.46 -4.68 -1.43
CA VAL A 93 -13.31 -5.87 -1.59
C VAL A 93 -14.56 -5.49 -2.35
N LEU A 94 -14.70 -5.96 -3.58
CA LEU A 94 -15.85 -5.66 -4.43
C LEU A 94 -16.93 -6.72 -4.26
N VAL A 95 -18.15 -6.28 -3.93
CA VAL A 95 -19.30 -7.18 -3.72
C VAL A 95 -20.57 -6.62 -4.34
N THR A 96 -21.48 -7.48 -4.74
CA THR A 96 -22.89 -7.11 -5.03
C THR A 96 -23.79 -8.15 -4.37
N CYS A 97 -24.97 -7.74 -3.89
CA CYS A 97 -25.97 -8.66 -3.38
C CYS A 97 -27.34 -7.96 -3.29
N GLU A 98 -28.37 -8.59 -3.83
CA GLU A 98 -29.74 -8.05 -3.87
C GLU A 98 -30.72 -8.86 -3.01
N ASP A 99 -30.24 -9.90 -2.34
CA ASP A 99 -31.05 -10.77 -1.48
C ASP A 99 -30.48 -10.83 -0.05
N LEU A 100 -31.36 -10.64 0.94
CA LEU A 100 -30.95 -10.55 2.33
C LEU A 100 -30.54 -11.90 2.92
N ASP A 101 -31.13 -12.99 2.43
CA ASP A 101 -30.82 -14.33 2.94
C ASP A 101 -29.56 -14.88 2.27
N GLU A 102 -29.32 -14.57 0.99
CA GLU A 102 -28.01 -14.76 0.35
C GLU A 102 -26.91 -14.00 1.10
N PHE A 103 -27.15 -12.73 1.45
CA PHE A 103 -26.18 -11.95 2.21
C PHE A 103 -25.83 -12.64 3.55
N LYS A 104 -26.84 -13.04 4.33
CA LYS A 104 -26.62 -13.64 5.65
C LYS A 104 -25.91 -14.99 5.58
N ASN A 105 -26.29 -15.82 4.63
CA ASN A 105 -25.91 -17.24 4.61
C ASN A 105 -24.67 -17.51 3.75
N ILE A 106 -24.35 -16.65 2.77
CA ILE A 106 -23.28 -16.88 1.80
C ILE A 106 -22.26 -15.74 1.83
N LEU A 107 -22.68 -14.51 1.50
CA LEU A 107 -21.75 -13.41 1.31
C LEU A 107 -21.07 -12.99 2.62
N LYS A 108 -21.83 -12.86 3.71
CA LYS A 108 -21.28 -12.44 5.02
C LYS A 108 -20.22 -13.42 5.56
N PRO A 109 -20.45 -14.75 5.61
CA PRO A 109 -19.41 -15.70 6.00
C PRO A 109 -18.15 -15.61 5.13
N ARG A 110 -18.32 -15.47 3.80
CA ARG A 110 -17.20 -15.32 2.86
C ARG A 110 -16.41 -14.04 3.13
N LEU A 111 -17.10 -12.90 3.35
CA LEU A 111 -16.45 -11.64 3.67
C LEU A 111 -15.68 -11.71 4.99
N LYS A 112 -16.24 -12.33 6.02
CA LYS A 112 -15.54 -12.55 7.29
C LYS A 112 -14.22 -13.30 7.12
N LEU A 113 -14.18 -14.29 6.22
CA LEU A 113 -12.96 -15.03 5.90
C LEU A 113 -11.94 -14.16 5.15
N ILE A 114 -12.39 -13.36 4.19
CA ILE A 114 -11.51 -12.45 3.43
C ILE A 114 -10.86 -11.42 4.36
N VAL A 115 -11.64 -10.84 5.26
CA VAL A 115 -11.21 -9.72 6.12
C VAL A 115 -10.66 -10.17 7.49
N GLN A 116 -10.40 -11.46 7.67
CA GLN A 116 -9.94 -12.01 8.96
C GLN A 116 -8.51 -11.60 9.33
N ASN A 117 -7.68 -11.25 8.34
CA ASN A 117 -6.31 -10.81 8.56
C ASN A 117 -6.32 -9.33 8.93
N ASP A 118 -6.14 -9.04 10.22
CA ASP A 118 -6.11 -7.71 10.80
C ASP A 118 -4.84 -6.91 10.46
N GLU A 119 -3.79 -7.58 9.97
CA GLU A 119 -2.59 -6.91 9.47
C GLU A 119 -2.84 -6.23 8.11
N LYS A 120 -3.84 -6.66 7.34
CA LYS A 120 -4.15 -6.04 6.05
C LYS A 120 -5.15 -4.90 6.23
N GLU A 121 -4.88 -3.78 5.58
CA GLU A 121 -5.91 -2.75 5.45
C GLU A 121 -6.88 -3.07 4.34
N TRP A 122 -8.16 -2.95 4.64
CA TRP A 122 -9.24 -3.27 3.71
C TRP A 122 -10.44 -2.35 3.86
N PHE A 123 -11.27 -2.27 2.83
CA PHE A 123 -12.63 -1.77 2.92
C PHE A 123 -13.47 -2.43 1.82
N ILE A 124 -14.78 -2.38 1.97
CA ILE A 124 -15.74 -3.03 1.08
C ILE A 124 -16.41 -1.97 0.21
N VAL A 125 -16.40 -2.20 -1.10
CA VAL A 125 -17.22 -1.44 -2.06
C VAL A 125 -18.41 -2.32 -2.43
N PHE A 126 -19.58 -1.91 -1.96
CA PHE A 126 -20.83 -2.53 -2.35
C PHE A 126 -21.32 -1.92 -3.66
N VAL A 127 -21.33 -2.71 -4.72
CA VAL A 127 -21.78 -2.31 -6.05
C VAL A 127 -23.25 -2.68 -6.20
N SER A 128 -24.12 -1.67 -6.23
CA SER A 128 -25.54 -1.82 -6.50
C SER A 128 -25.77 -1.92 -8.01
N LYS A 129 -26.35 -3.03 -8.47
CA LYS A 129 -26.76 -3.23 -9.87
C LYS A 129 -28.24 -2.93 -10.13
N ALA A 130 -29.00 -2.61 -9.08
CA ALA A 130 -30.43 -2.39 -9.14
C ALA A 130 -30.78 -1.24 -10.09
N HIS A 131 -31.57 -1.52 -11.12
CA HIS A 131 -32.01 -0.49 -12.06
C HIS A 131 -32.94 0.52 -11.34
N PRO A 132 -32.84 1.84 -11.59
CA PRO A 132 -33.66 2.85 -10.91
C PRO A 132 -35.17 2.65 -11.03
N SER A 133 -35.64 2.01 -12.10
CA SER A 133 -37.07 1.69 -12.30
C SER A 133 -37.56 0.48 -11.49
N ASN A 134 -36.66 -0.26 -10.83
CA ASN A 134 -36.99 -1.44 -10.03
C ASN A 134 -36.93 -1.11 -8.54
N ASP A 135 -38.01 -0.53 -8.03
CA ASP A 135 -38.14 -0.13 -6.63
C ASP A 135 -37.84 -1.26 -5.64
N GLN A 136 -38.20 -2.49 -5.97
CA GLN A 136 -38.01 -3.64 -5.08
C GLN A 136 -36.53 -4.01 -4.97
N ALA A 137 -35.83 -4.10 -6.11
CA ALA A 137 -34.39 -4.36 -6.14
C ALA A 137 -33.60 -3.26 -5.40
N THR A 138 -33.94 -1.98 -5.65
CA THR A 138 -33.32 -0.84 -4.97
C THR A 138 -33.52 -0.88 -3.46
N LYS A 139 -34.75 -1.19 -3.00
CA LYS A 139 -35.05 -1.36 -1.57
C LYS A 139 -34.28 -2.52 -0.96
N ASN A 140 -34.13 -3.63 -1.67
CA ASN A 140 -33.39 -4.78 -1.18
C ASN A 140 -31.89 -4.50 -1.09
N ALA A 141 -31.28 -3.95 -2.15
CA ALA A 141 -29.88 -3.57 -2.16
C ALA A 141 -29.55 -2.58 -1.02
N LYS A 142 -30.43 -1.59 -0.78
CA LYS A 142 -30.29 -0.66 0.35
C LYS A 142 -30.33 -1.35 1.72
N LYS A 143 -31.23 -2.33 1.90
CA LYS A 143 -31.31 -3.12 3.15
C LYS A 143 -30.06 -3.97 3.36
N VAL A 144 -29.57 -4.61 2.31
CA VAL A 144 -28.34 -5.41 2.36
C VAL A 144 -27.15 -4.54 2.69
N TYR A 145 -27.00 -3.39 2.02
CA TYR A 145 -25.92 -2.44 2.28
C TYR A 145 -25.94 -1.94 3.73
N ALA A 146 -27.09 -1.51 4.24
CA ALA A 146 -27.21 -1.08 5.64
C ALA A 146 -26.81 -2.19 6.63
N LYS A 147 -27.12 -3.44 6.32
CA LYS A 147 -26.71 -4.58 7.15
C LYS A 147 -25.21 -4.84 7.06
N LEU A 148 -24.63 -4.71 5.87
CA LEU A 148 -23.19 -4.82 5.62
C LEU A 148 -22.42 -3.76 6.40
N GLU A 149 -22.87 -2.50 6.39
CA GLU A 149 -22.24 -1.42 7.18
C GLU A 149 -22.24 -1.75 8.68
N VAL A 150 -23.36 -2.22 9.23
CA VAL A 150 -23.45 -2.61 10.65
C VAL A 150 -22.52 -3.77 11.00
N ASP A 151 -22.32 -4.71 10.07
CA ASP A 151 -21.55 -5.92 10.32
C ASP A 151 -20.03 -5.71 10.13
N PHE A 152 -19.59 -4.73 9.32
CA PHE A 152 -18.18 -4.55 8.93
C PHE A 152 -17.57 -3.17 9.25
N SER A 153 -18.39 -2.16 9.56
CA SER A 153 -17.92 -0.84 10.02
C SER A 153 -18.05 -0.68 11.54
N SER A 154 -17.39 0.34 12.08
CA SER A 154 -17.49 0.73 13.50
C SER A 154 -17.56 2.25 13.63
N LYS A 155 -17.93 2.76 14.81
CA LYS A 155 -17.98 4.21 15.08
C LYS A 155 -16.66 4.95 14.85
N LYS A 156 -15.53 4.24 14.96
CA LYS A 156 -14.20 4.81 14.75
C LYS A 156 -13.67 4.59 13.34
N ARG A 157 -14.32 3.72 12.56
CA ARG A 157 -13.76 3.21 11.31
C ARG A 157 -14.85 2.77 10.36
N GLU A 158 -15.10 3.58 9.35
CA GLU A 158 -16.05 3.29 8.29
C GLU A 158 -15.36 2.48 7.18
N ARG A 159 -15.77 1.23 7.03
CA ARG A 159 -15.12 0.23 6.16
C ARG A 159 -15.93 -0.08 4.91
N CYS A 160 -17.01 0.64 4.65
CA CYS A 160 -17.95 0.32 3.59
C CYS A 160 -18.33 1.59 2.82
N CYS A 161 -18.45 1.48 1.50
CA CYS A 161 -19.02 2.52 0.64
C CYS A 161 -19.89 1.86 -0.44
N LYS A 162 -20.85 2.61 -1.00
CA LYS A 162 -21.78 2.12 -2.03
C LYS A 162 -21.51 2.78 -3.37
N LEU A 163 -21.24 1.97 -4.40
CA LEU A 163 -21.22 2.38 -5.80
C LEU A 163 -22.55 2.01 -6.46
N ASP A 164 -23.23 2.96 -7.08
CA ASP A 164 -24.41 2.70 -7.91
C ASP A 164 -24.04 2.77 -9.40
N ILE A 165 -24.17 1.67 -10.13
CA ILE A 165 -23.71 1.61 -11.53
C ILE A 165 -24.58 2.43 -12.49
N HIS A 166 -25.83 2.73 -12.11
CA HIS A 166 -26.78 3.46 -12.97
C HIS A 166 -26.74 4.98 -12.74
N GLY A 167 -25.90 5.44 -11.82
CA GLY A 167 -25.77 6.84 -11.45
C GLY A 167 -25.04 6.94 -10.12
N PRO A 168 -23.70 7.05 -10.13
CA PRO A 168 -22.95 7.12 -8.89
C PRO A 168 -23.40 8.32 -8.06
N ASP A 169 -23.57 8.12 -6.76
CA ASP A 169 -23.81 9.23 -5.83
C ASP A 169 -22.67 10.25 -6.01
N ALA A 170 -23.01 11.54 -6.06
CA ALA A 170 -22.05 12.61 -6.39
C ALA A 170 -20.80 12.61 -5.49
N ASN A 171 -20.92 12.06 -4.27
CA ASN A 171 -19.86 12.01 -3.27
C ASN A 171 -19.19 10.62 -3.15
N PHE A 172 -19.59 9.62 -3.96
CA PHE A 172 -19.02 8.27 -3.88
C PHE A 172 -17.51 8.28 -4.08
N TRP A 173 -17.03 9.00 -5.09
CA TRP A 173 -15.61 9.05 -5.41
C TRP A 173 -14.80 9.75 -4.32
N GLU A 174 -15.32 10.82 -3.73
CA GLU A 174 -14.68 11.47 -2.59
C GLU A 174 -14.57 10.50 -1.40
N ASP A 175 -15.64 9.77 -1.07
CA ASP A 175 -15.61 8.77 0.01
C ASP A 175 -14.68 7.59 -0.30
N LEU A 176 -14.64 7.13 -1.55
CA LEU A 176 -13.75 6.08 -2.01
C LEU A 176 -12.28 6.51 -1.90
N GLU A 177 -11.94 7.69 -2.42
CA GLU A 177 -10.59 8.26 -2.38
C GLU A 177 -10.12 8.45 -0.93
N LEU A 178 -11.02 8.91 -0.04
CA LEU A 178 -10.74 9.04 1.40
C LEU A 178 -10.47 7.68 2.05
N LYS A 179 -11.27 6.64 1.77
CA LYS A 179 -11.08 5.29 2.33
C LYS A 179 -9.79 4.63 1.81
N ILE A 180 -9.45 4.81 0.54
CA ILE A 180 -8.17 4.33 -0.02
C ILE A 180 -7.02 5.06 0.67
N THR A 181 -7.09 6.40 0.78
CA THR A 181 -6.06 7.21 1.43
C THR A 181 -5.85 6.83 2.90
N GLU A 182 -6.93 6.59 3.65
CA GLU A 182 -6.84 6.13 5.04
C GLU A 182 -6.16 4.75 5.14
N CYS A 183 -6.52 3.81 4.27
CA CYS A 183 -5.87 2.50 4.23
C CYS A 183 -4.38 2.62 3.90
N ILE A 184 -4.03 3.43 2.91
CA ILE A 184 -2.64 3.68 2.53
C ILE A 184 -1.87 4.28 3.71
N ARG A 185 -2.40 5.33 4.33
CA ARG A 185 -1.77 5.99 5.49
C ARG A 185 -1.55 5.01 6.64
N ASN A 186 -2.57 4.24 7.01
CA ASN A 186 -2.46 3.30 8.13
C ASN A 186 -1.45 2.17 7.85
N THR A 187 -1.37 1.69 6.61
CA THR A 187 -0.35 0.71 6.21
C THR A 187 1.04 1.34 6.20
N LEU A 188 1.17 2.54 5.64
CA LEU A 188 2.42 3.31 5.58
C LEU A 188 2.99 3.53 6.98
N ASP A 189 2.17 4.03 7.91
CA ASP A 189 2.56 4.31 9.30
C ASP A 189 3.10 3.06 10.02
N ARG A 190 2.46 1.91 9.81
CA ARG A 190 2.89 0.62 10.37
C ARG A 190 4.20 0.14 9.77
N ARG A 191 4.36 0.24 8.45
CA ARG A 191 5.60 -0.17 7.76
C ARG A 191 6.78 0.73 8.13
N VAL A 192 6.57 2.05 8.18
CA VAL A 192 7.59 3.01 8.61
C VAL A 192 8.05 2.69 10.02
N GLN A 193 7.11 2.50 10.97
CA GLN A 193 7.46 2.12 12.34
C GLN A 193 8.29 0.84 12.40
N PHE A 194 7.90 -0.20 11.65
CA PHE A 194 8.65 -1.45 11.58
C PHE A 194 10.08 -1.24 11.08
N TYR A 195 10.27 -0.52 9.97
CA TYR A 195 11.60 -0.25 9.43
C TYR A 195 12.45 0.56 10.40
N GLU A 196 11.90 1.60 11.03
CA GLU A 196 12.60 2.42 12.03
C GLU A 196 13.09 1.57 13.21
N ASP A 197 12.25 0.65 13.71
CA ASP A 197 12.62 -0.22 14.82
C ASP A 197 13.70 -1.24 14.43
N GLU A 198 13.63 -1.85 13.25
CA GLU A 198 14.65 -2.78 12.75
C GLU A 198 15.98 -2.07 12.46
N ILE A 199 15.94 -0.88 11.88
CA ILE A 199 17.11 -0.03 11.64
C ILE A 199 17.76 0.35 12.97
N ARG A 200 16.97 0.72 13.99
CA ARG A 200 17.49 1.06 15.33
C ARG A 200 18.21 -0.13 15.95
N LYS A 201 17.61 -1.33 15.94
CA LYS A 201 18.22 -2.57 16.46
C LYS A 201 19.55 -2.88 15.76
N LEU A 202 19.60 -2.78 14.43
CA LEU A 202 20.85 -3.00 13.70
C LEU A 202 21.89 -1.92 14.00
N THR A 203 21.48 -0.67 14.20
CA THR A 203 22.40 0.42 14.57
C THR A 203 23.05 0.17 15.93
N GLU A 204 22.29 -0.29 16.93
CA GLU A 204 22.82 -0.63 18.26
C GLU A 204 23.84 -1.79 18.20
N GLN A 205 23.67 -2.70 17.24
CA GLN A 205 24.56 -3.84 17.04
C GLN A 205 25.76 -3.52 16.14
N ARG A 206 25.94 -2.28 15.67
CA ARG A 206 26.93 -1.90 14.64
C ARG A 206 28.39 -2.28 14.98
N PHE A 207 28.73 -2.34 16.27
CA PHE A 207 30.07 -2.73 16.73
C PHE A 207 30.22 -4.22 17.03
N MET A 208 29.16 -5.01 16.84
CA MET A 208 29.15 -6.46 17.08
C MET A 208 29.62 -7.21 15.83
N PRO A 209 30.37 -8.32 15.97
CA PRO A 209 30.86 -9.11 14.82
C PRO A 209 29.76 -9.71 13.95
N ILE A 210 28.55 -9.86 14.50
CA ILE A 210 27.37 -10.40 13.82
C ILE A 210 26.64 -9.37 12.94
N TRP A 211 27.05 -8.10 12.98
CA TRP A 211 26.39 -7.04 12.25
C TRP A 211 26.58 -7.17 10.73
N ASN A 212 25.50 -6.97 9.99
CA ASN A 212 25.49 -7.08 8.54
C ASN A 212 25.06 -5.75 7.91
N PHE A 213 26.03 -5.00 7.37
CA PHE A 213 25.79 -3.72 6.68
C PHE A 213 24.78 -3.86 5.54
N CYS A 214 24.74 -4.98 4.82
CA CYS A 214 23.81 -5.15 3.71
C CYS A 214 22.36 -5.26 4.17
N ASN A 215 22.12 -5.90 5.31
CA ASN A 215 20.77 -5.91 5.89
C ASN A 215 20.35 -4.50 6.32
N PHE A 216 21.26 -3.75 6.95
CA PHE A 216 21.04 -2.35 7.32
C PHE A 216 20.74 -1.48 6.09
N PHE A 217 21.56 -1.59 5.04
CA PHE A 217 21.40 -0.87 3.79
C PHE A 217 20.05 -1.18 3.13
N ILE A 218 19.67 -2.46 3.01
CA ILE A 218 18.40 -2.85 2.39
C ILE A 218 17.22 -2.27 3.18
N LEU A 219 17.25 -2.30 4.51
CA LEU A 219 16.16 -1.73 5.31
C LEU A 219 16.06 -0.21 5.17
N LYS A 220 17.20 0.50 5.17
CA LYS A 220 17.25 1.96 4.93
C LYS A 220 16.75 2.32 3.53
N GLU A 221 17.21 1.61 2.51
CA GLU A 221 16.76 1.79 1.12
C GLU A 221 15.25 1.50 0.99
N SER A 222 14.75 0.43 1.60
CA SER A 222 13.31 0.13 1.60
C SER A 222 12.48 1.22 2.27
N LEU A 223 12.96 1.76 3.39
CA LEU A 223 12.28 2.86 4.07
C LEU A 223 12.24 4.13 3.20
N ALA A 224 13.39 4.52 2.64
CA ALA A 224 13.50 5.65 1.72
C ALA A 224 12.57 5.46 0.51
N PHE A 225 12.55 4.26 -0.07
CA PHE A 225 11.74 3.95 -1.23
C PHE A 225 10.23 4.00 -0.94
N ILE A 226 9.80 3.59 0.26
CA ILE A 226 8.41 3.73 0.67
C ILE A 226 7.98 5.20 0.73
N PHE A 227 8.85 6.09 1.22
CA PHE A 227 8.59 7.53 1.17
C PHE A 227 8.57 8.06 -0.27
N GLU A 228 9.46 7.56 -1.12
CA GLU A 228 9.54 7.91 -2.54
C GLU A 228 8.24 7.60 -3.29
N ILE A 229 7.73 6.36 -3.22
CA ILE A 229 6.47 5.96 -3.88
C ILE A 229 5.23 6.62 -3.25
N ALA A 230 5.33 7.07 -1.99
CA ALA A 230 4.30 7.84 -1.31
C ALA A 230 4.38 9.35 -1.59
N HIS A 231 5.33 9.78 -2.43
CA HIS A 231 5.61 11.18 -2.76
C HIS A 231 5.98 12.05 -1.54
N LEU A 232 6.49 11.43 -0.47
CA LEU A 232 7.06 12.09 0.70
C LEU A 232 8.56 12.32 0.47
N HIS A 233 8.90 13.06 -0.59
CA HIS A 233 10.27 13.18 -1.11
C HIS A 233 11.27 13.75 -0.09
N GLU A 234 10.82 14.68 0.77
CA GLU A 234 11.65 15.25 1.84
C GLU A 234 12.07 14.20 2.88
N ASP A 235 11.19 13.25 3.21
CA ASP A 235 11.53 12.15 4.13
C ASP A 235 12.42 11.12 3.46
N ALA A 236 12.16 10.82 2.18
CA ALA A 236 13.02 9.94 1.38
C ALA A 236 14.45 10.49 1.30
N LEU A 237 14.61 11.78 0.99
CA LEU A 237 15.91 12.45 0.90
C LEU A 237 16.68 12.36 2.22
N ARG A 238 16.00 12.60 3.35
CA ARG A 238 16.61 12.49 4.67
C ARG A 238 17.16 11.08 4.96
N GLU A 239 16.44 10.03 4.56
CA GLU A 239 16.93 8.65 4.70
C GLU A 239 18.17 8.39 3.84
N TYR A 240 18.20 8.92 2.61
CA TYR A 240 19.35 8.78 1.71
C TYR A 240 20.58 9.54 2.25
N ASP A 241 20.40 10.75 2.79
CA ASP A 241 21.48 11.52 3.43
C ASP A 241 22.05 10.78 4.65
N GLU A 242 21.19 10.26 5.52
CA GLU A 242 21.61 9.44 6.68
C GLU A 242 22.37 8.18 6.24
N LEU A 243 21.95 7.55 5.14
CA LEU A 243 22.59 6.36 4.58
C LEU A 243 23.96 6.67 3.99
N GLU A 244 24.12 7.80 3.29
CA GLU A 244 25.40 8.26 2.76
C GLU A 244 26.39 8.55 3.90
N LEU A 245 25.96 9.27 4.94
CA LEU A 245 26.79 9.52 6.12
C LEU A 245 27.24 8.21 6.78
N CYS A 246 26.31 7.28 6.99
CA CYS A 246 26.62 5.96 7.53
C CYS A 246 27.66 5.22 6.68
N TYR A 247 27.57 5.32 5.34
CA TYR A 247 28.53 4.72 4.43
C TYR A 247 29.91 5.35 4.54
N LEU A 248 30.02 6.67 4.57
CA LEU A 248 31.30 7.37 4.72
C LEU A 248 32.00 7.00 6.05
N GLU A 249 31.24 6.89 7.13
CA GLU A 249 31.73 6.45 8.44
C GLU A 249 32.13 4.97 8.48
N THR A 250 31.51 4.11 7.67
CA THR A 250 31.85 2.67 7.62
C THR A 250 32.97 2.39 6.60
N GLY A 251 33.11 3.23 5.57
CA GLY A 251 34.10 3.09 4.51
C GLY A 251 35.55 3.22 4.99
N SER A 252 35.76 3.80 6.17
CA SER A 252 37.03 3.77 6.90
C SER A 252 37.37 2.40 7.53
N PHE A 253 36.42 1.46 7.58
CA PHE A 253 36.54 0.14 8.21
C PHE A 253 36.26 -1.06 7.28
N LEU A 254 35.88 -0.85 6.02
CA LEU A 254 35.49 -1.91 5.07
C LEU A 254 36.58 -2.25 4.05
N THR A 255 36.61 -3.52 3.61
CA THR A 255 37.55 -3.99 2.57
C THR A 255 37.16 -3.46 1.17
N PRO A 256 38.12 -3.35 0.21
CA PRO A 256 37.90 -2.69 -1.09
C PRO A 256 36.74 -3.23 -1.95
N VAL A 257 36.33 -4.48 -1.74
CA VAL A 257 35.30 -5.16 -2.55
C VAL A 257 33.89 -4.68 -2.18
N SER A 258 33.59 -4.47 -0.89
CA SER A 258 32.27 -3.94 -0.48
C SER A 258 32.12 -2.47 -0.85
N LEU A 259 33.20 -1.69 -0.78
CA LEU A 259 33.27 -0.29 -1.24
C LEU A 259 32.91 -0.16 -2.73
N SER A 260 33.30 -1.11 -3.58
CA SER A 260 32.98 -1.04 -5.03
C SER A 260 31.49 -1.20 -5.33
N SER A 261 30.79 -2.12 -4.64
CA SER A 261 29.35 -2.36 -4.86
C SER A 261 28.48 -1.26 -4.24
N ILE A 262 28.92 -0.70 -3.10
CA ILE A 262 28.18 0.36 -2.39
C ILE A 262 28.47 1.74 -2.98
N SER A 263 29.70 2.03 -3.44
CA SER A 263 30.00 3.27 -4.17
C SER A 263 29.24 3.35 -5.49
N VAL A 264 29.01 2.22 -6.17
CA VAL A 264 28.15 2.14 -7.35
C VAL A 264 26.68 2.34 -6.98
N ALA A 265 26.20 1.76 -5.87
CA ALA A 265 24.85 2.04 -5.37
C ALA A 265 24.68 3.55 -5.07
N VAL A 266 25.49 4.13 -4.18
CA VAL A 266 25.40 5.56 -3.81
C VAL A 266 25.57 6.48 -5.02
N LYS A 267 26.48 6.19 -5.96
CA LYS A 267 26.63 6.97 -7.20
C LYS A 267 25.50 6.79 -8.20
N ILE A 268 24.86 5.63 -8.26
CA ILE A 268 23.69 5.41 -9.13
C ILE A 268 22.45 6.06 -8.51
N TYR A 269 22.28 5.99 -7.19
CA TYR A 269 21.08 6.45 -6.49
C TYR A 269 21.10 7.93 -6.12
N GLY A 270 22.26 8.49 -5.75
CA GLY A 270 22.41 9.93 -5.47
C GLY A 270 22.34 10.81 -6.72
N TYR A 271 22.69 10.29 -7.90
CA TYR A 271 22.67 11.06 -9.15
C TYR A 271 21.31 11.00 -9.88
N PHE A 272 20.51 9.95 -9.70
CA PHE A 272 19.20 9.85 -10.36
C PHE A 272 18.08 10.62 -9.65
N ALA A 273 18.19 10.83 -8.33
CA ALA A 273 17.22 11.63 -7.57
C ALA A 273 17.24 13.12 -7.93
N PHE A 274 18.33 13.63 -8.54
CA PHE A 274 18.50 15.04 -8.87
C PHE A 274 18.23 15.39 -10.34
N VAL A 275 18.05 14.40 -11.24
CA VAL A 275 17.99 14.65 -12.69
C VAL A 275 16.55 14.62 -13.26
N ASN A 276 15.53 14.30 -12.45
CA ASN A 276 14.12 14.30 -12.91
C ASN A 276 13.15 14.98 -11.93
N LEU A 277 13.59 16.03 -11.23
CA LEU A 277 12.69 17.06 -10.69
C LEU A 277 12.64 18.26 -11.64
#